data_AF-A0A2K1ZG99-F1
#
_entry.id   AF-A0A2K1ZG99-F1
#
_cell.length_a   1.000
_cell.length_b   1.000
_cell.length_c   1.000
_cell.angle_alpha   90.00
_cell.angle_beta   90.00
_cell.angle_gamma   90.00
#
_symmetry.space_group_name_H-M   'P 1'
#
loop_
_entity.id
_entity.type
_entity.pdbx_description
1 polymer ?
#
loop_
_entity_poly.entity_id
_entity_poly.type
_entity_poly.pdbx_seq_one_letter_code
_entity_poly.pdbx_strand_id
1 'polypeptide(L)' 'WNDAVEEACEAGVGVIAEPGGRSIRDKDAIDCCNKHGVSLFFTNVL' A
#
# COMPACT_ATOMS: atom_id res chain seq x y z
N TRP A 1 7.33 0.20 11.55
CA TRP A 1 6.10 0.31 10.76
C TRP A 1 5.80 1.79 10.72
N ASN A 2 6.41 2.45 9.73
CA ASN A 2 6.15 3.83 9.37
C ASN A 2 6.78 3.96 7.98
N ASP A 3 6.07 3.40 7.00
CA ASP A 3 6.48 3.47 5.60
C ASP A 3 5.54 4.42 4.84
N ALA A 4 5.90 4.69 3.58
CA ALA A 4 5.15 5.60 2.74
C ALA A 4 3.67 5.20 2.56
N VAL A 5 3.33 3.91 2.73
CA VAL A 5 1.94 3.43 2.63
C VAL A 5 1.13 3.90 3.84
N GLU A 6 1.70 3.77 5.04
CA GLU A 6 1.06 4.24 6.28
C GLU A 6 0.88 5.77 6.28
N GLU A 7 1.91 6.52 5.88
CA GLU A 7 1.81 7.99 5.76
C GLU A 7 0.73 8.41 4.73
N ALA A 8 0.65 7.74 3.59
CA ALA A 8 -0.37 8.01 2.59
C ALA A 8 -1.79 7.72 3.13
N CYS A 9 -1.96 6.62 3.86
CA CYS A 9 -3.23 6.29 4.50
C CYS A 9 -3.64 7.35 5.53
N GLU A 10 -2.71 7.81 6.37
CA GLU A 10 -2.96 8.86 7.37
C GLU A 10 -3.26 10.24 6.73
N ALA A 11 -2.69 10.51 5.55
CA ALA A 11 -2.98 11.71 4.78
C ALA A 11 -4.38 11.70 4.11
N GLY A 12 -5.13 10.60 4.22
CA GLY A 12 -6.47 10.48 3.63
C GLY A 12 -6.47 10.08 2.15
N VAL A 13 -5.40 9.46 1.65
CA VAL A 13 -5.36 8.90 0.30
C VAL A 13 -6.37 7.77 0.18
N GLY A 14 -7.23 7.81 -0.85
CA GLY A 14 -8.24 6.77 -1.09
C GLY A 14 -7.74 5.56 -1.89
N VAL A 15 -6.71 5.73 -2.70
CA VAL A 15 -6.14 4.69 -3.57
C VAL A 15 -4.62 4.82 -3.67
N ILE A 16 -3.91 3.72 -3.48
CA ILE A 16 -2.46 3.58 -3.70
C ILE A 16 -2.25 2.61 -4.85
N ALA A 17 -1.36 2.96 -5.79
CA ALA A 17 -0.98 2.10 -6.90
C ALA A 17 0.54 1.98 -6.98
N GLU A 18 1.07 0.76 -6.95
CA GLU A 18 2.50 0.47 -7.00
C GLU A 18 2.79 -0.78 -7.86
N PRO A 19 4.05 -1.09 -8.22
CA PRO A 19 4.41 -2.31 -8.94
C PRO A 19 3.89 -3.60 -8.28
N GLY A 20 4.21 -3.78 -7.00
CA GLY A 20 3.96 -5.01 -6.25
C GLY A 20 4.68 -6.24 -6.81
N GLY A 21 4.58 -7.36 -6.10
CA GLY A 21 4.89 -8.70 -6.59
C GLY A 21 6.32 -9.19 -6.39
N ARG A 22 7.22 -8.39 -5.82
CA ARG A 22 8.59 -8.81 -5.48
C ARG A 22 9.04 -8.41 -4.07
N SER A 23 8.26 -7.62 -3.34
CA SER A 23 8.65 -7.20 -2.01
C SER A 23 8.18 -8.22 -0.98
N ILE A 24 9.07 -8.61 -0.06
CA ILE A 24 8.67 -9.37 1.12
C ILE A 24 7.64 -8.59 1.98
N ARG A 25 7.58 -7.27 1.79
CA ARG A 25 6.70 -6.35 2.52
C ARG A 25 5.40 -6.02 1.77
N ASP A 26 5.13 -6.64 0.62
CA ASP A 26 3.84 -6.46 -0.07
C ASP A 26 2.67 -6.82 0.86
N LYS A 27 2.88 -7.80 1.76
CA LYS A 27 1.91 -8.19 2.78
C LYS A 27 1.65 -7.08 3.80
N ASP A 28 2.69 -6.38 4.24
CA ASP A 28 2.58 -5.26 5.18
C ASP A 28 1.77 -4.12 4.54
N ALA A 29 2.02 -3.80 3.27
CA ALA A 29 1.30 -2.76 2.54
C ALA A 29 -0.19 -3.09 2.36
N ILE A 30 -0.52 -4.35 2.04
CA ILE A 30 -1.90 -4.84 1.96
C ILE A 30 -2.60 -4.71 3.32
N ASP A 31 -1.94 -5.16 4.40
CA ASP A 31 -2.53 -5.15 5.73
C ASP A 31 -2.72 -3.71 6.25
N CYS A 32 -1.80 -2.80 5.92
CA CYS A 32 -1.93 -1.36 6.17
C CYS A 32 -3.13 -0.76 5.42
N CYS A 33 -3.23 -0.97 4.11
CA CYS A 33 -4.34 -0.44 3.31
C CYS A 33 -5.70 -0.96 3.80
N ASN A 34 -5.79 -2.26 4.13
CA ASN A 34 -7.02 -2.85 4.68
C ASN A 34 -7.43 -2.24 6.03
N LYS A 35 -6.46 -1.98 6.91
CA LYS A 35 -6.70 -1.35 8.22
C LYS A 35 -7.27 0.07 8.07
N HIS A 36 -6.82 0.81 7.06
CA HIS A 36 -7.22 2.19 6.83
C HIS A 36 -8.38 2.35 5.82
N GLY A 37 -8.84 1.25 5.21
CA GLY A 37 -9.92 1.29 4.20
C GLY A 37 -9.48 1.90 2.87
N VAL A 38 -8.18 1.83 2.54
CA VAL A 38 -7.58 2.35 1.32
C VAL A 38 -7.50 1.25 0.26
N SER A 39 -7.76 1.57 -1.01
CA SER A 39 -7.60 0.59 -2.08
C SER A 39 -6.14 0.50 -2.53
N LEU A 40 -5.54 -0.69 -2.49
CA LEU A 40 -4.20 -0.95 -3.03
C LEU A 40 -4.28 -1.67 -4.37
N PHE A 41 -3.60 -1.15 -5.39
CA PHE A 41 -3.56 -1.73 -6.74
C PHE A 41 -2.12 -2.07 -7.18
N PHE A 42 -1.89 -3.33 -7.53
CA PHE A 42 -0.61 -3.75 -8.11
C PHE A 42 -0.65 -3.66 -9.63
N THR A 43 0.22 -2.81 -10.15
CA THR A 43 0.38 -2.54 -11.59
C THR A 43 1.19 -3.63 -12.31
N ASN A 44 1.99 -4.40 -11.58
CA ASN A 44 2.91 -5.43 -12.11
C ASN A 44 3.87 -4.90 -13.20
N VAL A 45 4.24 -3.61 -13.15
CA VAL A 45 5.26 -3.02 -14.03
C VAL A 45 6.61 -2.96 -13.33
N LEU A 46 7.69 -3.32 -14.05
CA LEU A 46 9.06 -3.31 -13.55
C LEU A 46 9.75 -1.96 -13.73
#